data_AF-A0A9P3JB11-F1
#
_entry.id   AF-A0A9P3JB11-F1
#
_cell.length_a   1.000
_cell.length_b   1.000
_cell.length_c   1.000
_cell.angle_alpha   90.00
_cell.angle_beta   90.00
_cell.angle_gamma   90.00
#
_symmetry.space_group_name_H-M   'P 1'
#
loop_
_entity.id
_entity.type
_entity.pdbx_description
1 polymer ?
#
loop_
_entity_poly.entity_id
_entity_poly.type
_entity_poly.pdbx_seq_one_letter_code
_entity_poly.pdbx_strand_id
1 'polypeptide(L)' 'MTWVYVLPKKSDVAETVKTDWLPMVERQQDRLVKAIRTDRGGEFLSKDFSTWLKKQGIRHSLTMPYSPAMNGIAEL' A
#
# COMPACT_ATOMS: atom_id res chain seq x y z
N MET A 1 -13.79 -7.53 1.42
CA MET A 1 -13.41 -7.64 0.00
C MET A 1 -11.89 -7.53 -0.02
N THR A 2 -11.22 -8.46 -0.68
CA THR A 2 -9.75 -8.62 -0.61
C THR A 2 -9.21 -8.62 -2.03
N TRP A 3 -8.11 -7.90 -2.26
CA TRP A 3 -7.43 -7.84 -3.53
C TRP A 3 -6.05 -8.46 -3.40
N VAL A 4 -5.69 -9.30 -4.36
CA VAL A 4 -4.36 -9.90 -4.46
C VAL A 4 -3.75 -9.48 -5.79
N TYR A 5 -2.53 -8.95 -5.73
CA TYR A 5 -1.75 -8.58 -6.91
C TYR A 5 -0.36 -9.18 -6.78
N VAL A 6 -0.04 -10.13 -7.65
CA VAL A 6 1.23 -10.87 -7.59
C VAL A 6 2.32 -10.06 -8.28
N LEU A 7 3.46 -9.92 -7.62
CA LEU A 7 4.61 -9.17 -8.14
C LEU A 7 5.80 -10.11 -8.38
N PRO A 8 6.57 -9.90 -9.47
CA PRO A 8 7.76 -10.69 -9.75
C PRO A 8 8.91 -10.37 -8.80
N LYS A 9 9.01 -9.12 -8.33
CA LYS A 9 10.04 -8.69 -7.37
C LYS A 9 9.45 -7.78 -6.30
N LYS A 10 10.04 -7.88 -5.11
CA LYS A 10 9.68 -7.04 -3.96
C LYS A 10 10.00 -5.55 -4.18
N SER A 11 10.98 -5.23 -5.02
CA SER A 11 11.34 -3.86 -5.40
C SER A 11 10.25 -3.13 -6.18
N ASP A 12 9.39 -3.88 -6.87
CA ASP A 12 8.47 -3.31 -7.87
C ASP A 12 7.18 -2.80 -7.22
N VAL A 13 6.97 -3.14 -5.93
CA VAL A 13 5.80 -2.78 -5.12
C VAL A 13 5.46 -1.30 -5.24
N ALA A 14 6.44 -0.41 -5.07
CA ALA A 14 6.18 1.02 -5.06
C ALA A 14 5.73 1.55 -6.44
N GLU A 15 6.21 0.96 -7.53
CA GLU A 15 5.81 1.36 -8.88
C GLU A 15 4.42 0.79 -9.20
N THR A 16 4.23 -0.51 -8.99
CA THR A 16 2.96 -1.18 -9.29
C THR A 16 1.79 -0.65 -8.47
N VAL A 17 2.01 -0.25 -7.22
CA VAL A 17 0.97 0.41 -6.42
C VAL A 17 0.51 1.72 -7.06
N LYS A 18 1.43 2.47 -7.68
CA LYS A 18 1.12 3.76 -8.30
C LYS A 18 0.43 3.64 -9.64
N THR A 19 0.89 2.69 -10.46
CA THR A 19 0.50 2.59 -11.87
C THR A 19 -0.70 1.70 -12.09
N ASP A 20 -0.82 0.60 -11.34
CA ASP A 20 -1.77 -0.47 -11.66
C ASP A 20 -2.73 -0.73 -10.50
N TRP A 21 -2.22 -1.04 -9.31
CA TRP A 21 -3.05 -1.56 -8.22
C TRP A 21 -4.02 -0.52 -7.66
N LEU A 22 -3.54 0.69 -7.34
CA LEU A 22 -4.39 1.72 -6.75
C LEU A 22 -5.52 2.13 -7.71
N PRO A 23 -5.26 2.45 -9.00
CA PRO A 23 -6.32 2.76 -9.96
C PRO A 23 -7.31 1.60 -10.13
N MET A 24 -6.82 0.35 -10.17
CA MET A 24 -7.68 -0.83 -10.30
C MET A 24 -8.66 -0.94 -9.12
N VAL A 25 -8.17 -0.82 -7.88
CA VAL A 25 -8.99 -0.93 -6.67
C VAL A 25 -10.03 0.20 -6.61
N GLU A 26 -9.62 1.43 -6.91
CA GLU A 26 -10.54 2.58 -6.89
C GLU A 26 -11.66 2.45 -7.93
N ARG A 27 -11.34 1.94 -9.13
CA ARG A 27 -12.33 1.70 -10.20
C ARG A 27 -13.27 0.56 -9.87
N GLN A 28 -12.78 -0.52 -9.28
CA GLN A 28 -13.61 -1.67 -8.88
C GLN A 28 -14.55 -1.35 -7.71
N GLN A 29 -14.20 -0.40 -6.86
CA GLN A 29 -15.02 0.01 -5.71
C GLN A 29 -15.80 1.29 -5.94
N ASP A 30 -15.55 1.97 -7.06
CA ASP A 30 -16.04 3.32 -7.38
C ASP A 30 -15.82 4.30 -6.22
N ARG A 31 -14.66 4.18 -5.55
CA ARG A 31 -14.29 4.90 -4.32
C ARG A 31 -12.81 5.17 -4.28
N LEU A 32 -12.45 6.39 -3.88
CA LEU A 32 -11.05 6.77 -3.67
C LEU A 32 -10.48 6.23 -2.36
N VAL A 33 -9.24 5.77 -2.41
CA VAL A 33 -8.49 5.32 -1.24
C VAL A 33 -8.01 6.54 -0.46
N LYS A 34 -8.34 6.59 0.83
CA LYS A 34 -7.98 7.73 1.71
C LYS A 34 -6.74 7.46 2.57
N ALA A 35 -6.47 6.19 2.85
CA ALA A 35 -5.37 5.80 3.70
C ALA A 35 -4.83 4.42 3.31
N ILE A 36 -3.51 4.27 3.39
CA ILE A 36 -2.82 3.00 3.19
C ILE A 36 -2.03 2.72 4.46
N ARG A 37 -2.16 1.49 4.97
CA ARG A 37 -1.36 0.99 6.08
C ARG A 37 -0.42 -0.09 5.55
N THR A 38 0.88 0.06 5.80
CA THR A 38 1.90 -0.92 5.43
C THR A 38 2.71 -1.31 6.65
N ASP A 39 3.41 -2.43 6.55
CA ASP A 39 4.50 -2.72 7.46
C ASP A 39 5.69 -1.78 7.22
N ARG A 40 6.79 -2.01 7.96
CA ARG A 40 8.04 -1.26 7.82
C ARG A 40 8.99 -1.92 6.81
N GLY A 41 8.46 -2.65 5.83
CA GLY A 41 9.25 -3.19 4.72
C GLY A 41 9.95 -2.07 3.95
N GLY A 42 11.21 -2.29 3.56
CA GLY A 42 12.04 -1.29 2.88
C GLY A 42 11.43 -0.74 1.60
N GLU A 43 10.62 -1.54 0.91
CA GLU A 43 9.85 -1.19 -0.27
C GLU A 43 8.82 -0.06 -0.01
N PHE A 44 8.26 0.00 1.19
CA PHE A 44 7.27 1.01 1.60
C PHE A 44 7.91 2.22 2.30
N LEU A 45 9.16 2.09 2.72
CA LEU A 45 9.92 3.16 3.38
C LEU A 45 10.56 4.15 2.41
N SER A 46 10.41 3.94 1.09
CA SER A 46 10.92 4.86 0.09
C SER A 46 10.31 6.25 0.24
N LYS A 47 11.17 7.27 0.33
CA LYS A 47 10.74 8.69 0.40
C LYS A 47 9.93 9.09 -0.82
N ASP A 48 10.27 8.56 -1.99
CA ASP A 48 9.54 8.79 -3.23
C ASP A 48 8.11 8.24 -3.14
N PHE A 49 7.93 7.03 -2.62
CA PHE A 49 6.61 6.42 -2.42
C PHE A 49 5.75 7.23 -1.44
N SER A 50 6.31 7.61 -0.28
CA SER A 50 5.61 8.43 0.70
C SER A 50 5.22 9.82 0.14
N THR A 51 6.12 10.45 -0.63
CA THR A 51 5.84 11.74 -1.29
C THR A 51 4.72 11.60 -2.31
N TRP A 52 4.71 10.53 -3.10
CA TRP A 52 3.64 10.26 -4.06
C TRP A 52 2.29 10.06 -3.36
N LEU A 53 2.23 9.26 -2.30
CA LEU A 53 0.99 9.08 -1.52
C LEU A 53 0.46 10.41 -0.97
N LYS A 54 1.34 11.26 -0.45
CA LYS A 54 0.98 12.60 0.02
C LYS A 54 0.43 13.48 -1.10
N LYS A 55 1.00 13.40 -2.33
CA LYS A 55 0.49 14.14 -3.51
C LYS A 55 -0.91 13.67 -3.92
N GLN A 56 -1.21 12.39 -3.76
CA GLN A 56 -2.55 11.83 -4.00
C GLN A 56 -3.53 12.11 -2.84
N GLY A 57 -3.09 12.77 -1.76
CA GLY A 57 -3.92 13.00 -0.57
C GLY A 57 -4.14 11.75 0.29
N ILE A 58 -3.34 10.69 0.08
CA ILE A 58 -3.47 9.41 0.77
C ILE A 58 -2.62 9.43 2.04
N ARG A 59 -3.26 9.14 3.19
CA ARG A 59 -2.54 9.02 4.46
C ARG A 59 -1.80 7.68 4.54
N HIS A 60 -0.48 7.74 4.57
CA HIS A 60 0.36 6.56 4.81
C HIS A 60 0.55 6.33 6.31
N SER A 61 0.23 5.14 6.81
CA SER A 61 0.47 4.72 8.20
C SER A 61 1.35 3.49 8.24
N LEU A 62 2.44 3.53 8.99
CA LEU A 62 3.30 2.38 9.22
C LEU A 62 2.84 1.62 10.46
N THR A 63 2.79 0.29 10.43
CA THR A 63 2.57 -0.50 11.63
C THR A 63 3.74 -0.37 12.61
N MET A 64 3.47 -0.62 13.89
CA MET A 64 4.51 -0.67 14.90
C MET A 64 5.42 -1.88 14.67
N PRO A 65 6.74 -1.76 14.94
CA PRO A 65 7.63 -2.89 14.85
C PRO A 65 7.25 -3.90 15.94
N TYR A 66 7.36 -5.20 15.63
CA TYR A 66 7.05 -6.30 16.55
C TYR A 66 5.58 -6.43 17.00
N SER A 67 4.63 -5.90 16.23
CA SER A 67 3.19 -6.16 16.44
C SER A 67 2.51 -6.72 15.18
N PRO A 68 2.72 -8.02 14.86
CA PRO A 68 2.06 -8.67 13.70
C PRO A 68 0.53 -8.59 13.76
N ALA A 69 -0.03 -8.58 14.98
CA ALA A 69 -1.46 -8.44 15.22
C ALA A 69 -2.07 -7.15 14.61
N MET A 70 -1.29 -6.08 14.47
CA MET A 70 -1.74 -4.83 13.83
C MET A 70 -1.88 -4.93 12.30
N ASN A 71 -1.27 -5.96 11.71
CA ASN A 71 -1.36 -6.31 10.30
C ASN A 71 -2.29 -7.51 10.06
N GLY A 72 -2.98 -8.00 11.09
CA GLY A 72 -3.72 -9.26 11.03
C GLY A 72 -4.79 -9.33 9.94
N ILE A 73 -5.35 -8.22 9.46
CA ILE A 73 -6.30 -8.22 8.33
C ILE A 73 -5.60 -8.45 6.98
N ALA A 74 -4.33 -8.08 6.86
CA ALA A 74 -3.53 -8.30 5.65
C ALA A 74 -2.81 -9.67 5.65
N GLU A 75 -2.65 -10.30 6.81
CA GLU A 75 -1.97 -11.60 6.98
C GLU A 75 -2.95 -12.78 7.13
N LEU A 76 -4.27 -12.51 7.22
CA LEU A 76 -5.36 -13.50 7.16
C LEU A 76 -5.81 -13.73 5.71
#